data_AF-A0A0W0FXR4-F1
#
_entry.id   AF-A0A0W0FXR4-F1
#
_cell.length_a   1.000
_cell.length_b   1.000
_cell.length_c   1.000
_cell.angle_alpha   90.00
_cell.angle_beta   90.00
_cell.angle_gamma   90.00
#
_symmetry.space_group_name_H-M   'P 1'
#
loop_
_entity.id
_entity.type
_entity.pdbx_description
1 polymer ?
#
loop_
_entity_poly.entity_id
_entity_poly.type
_entity_poly.pdbx_seq_one_letter_code
_entity_poly.pdbx_strand_id
1 'polypeptide(L)'
;MSSPEARKLFGPLLIGAFLNAILYGVFLMQHGPLARHSRIISLAEVILSQQDALSVLFLLILETINTGLDFGIIWEPLIETFGDSRALQVQPIPSSQVLASDPIMTAIISTIVQVFFALRTYRMTKSKVLLSTICALAFCSLVGAVTSTAFIATSLRWDHFPVYRGPILTWLLASALCDIVISISLVGALYKGKGSFKSTNSLINKIILLTVQTGTITSVAAIGDALTFLFVLNSHTTIQFIWDFSLSKLYSNSLLSTLNARSEWNRYLNDANSRPDRSFCHIEGLEDWMRNPRFLGTHKLLEMSAYPAFLMGGLCAIGGVTGFARTRSIPSLVAGLGVGALYLWSADSIRKGTANGIEGALGASAILFLSSLPRARKGPVPATLTVTATASAIYYGRLFLQMRE
;
A
#
# COMPACT_ATOMS: atom_id res chain seq x y z
N MET A 1 -15.46 23.28 26.55
CA MET A 1 -15.29 24.04 25.30
C MET A 1 -14.81 23.12 24.18
N SER A 2 -15.61 22.13 23.76
CA SER A 2 -15.33 21.32 22.57
C SER A 2 -16.08 21.91 21.38
N SER A 3 -15.51 22.93 20.74
CA SER A 3 -16.11 23.43 19.49
C SER A 3 -16.07 22.29 18.44
N PRO A 4 -17.16 22.04 17.70
CA PRO A 4 -17.17 21.02 16.65
C PRO A 4 -16.08 21.22 15.59
N GLU A 5 -15.62 22.45 15.42
CA GLU A 5 -14.50 22.82 14.55
C GLU A 5 -13.15 22.31 15.05
N ALA A 6 -12.86 22.39 16.37
CA ALA A 6 -11.62 21.84 16.92
C ALA A 6 -11.53 20.31 16.72
N ARG A 7 -12.65 19.58 16.79
CA ARG A 7 -12.68 18.13 16.55
C ARG A 7 -12.40 17.77 15.09
N LYS A 8 -12.88 18.58 14.13
CA LYS A 8 -12.65 18.39 12.70
C LYS A 8 -11.21 18.69 12.28
N LEU A 9 -10.55 19.61 12.98
CA LEU A 9 -9.18 20.05 12.69
C LEU A 9 -8.14 19.17 13.41
N PHE A 10 -8.29 18.93 14.71
CA PHE A 10 -7.25 18.24 15.50
C PHE A 10 -7.44 16.73 15.57
N GLY A 11 -8.67 16.24 15.42
CA GLY A 11 -8.98 14.80 15.50
C GLY A 11 -8.20 13.98 14.47
N PRO A 12 -8.28 14.32 13.16
CA PRO A 12 -7.54 13.60 12.13
C PRO A 12 -6.02 13.69 12.26
N LEU A 13 -5.47 14.85 12.65
CA LEU A 13 -4.02 15.01 12.90
C LEU A 13 -3.56 14.05 13.99
N LEU A 14 -4.29 13.98 15.09
CA LEU A 14 -3.96 13.10 16.21
C LEU A 14 -4.03 11.62 15.81
N ILE A 15 -5.04 11.22 15.05
CA ILE A 15 -5.15 9.85 14.52
C ILE A 15 -3.96 9.54 13.59
N GLY A 16 -3.60 10.47 12.72
CA GLY A 16 -2.44 10.36 11.82
C GLY A 16 -1.14 10.16 12.60
N ALA A 17 -0.87 10.95 13.64
CA ALA A 17 0.35 10.80 14.42
C ALA A 17 0.41 9.52 15.25
N PHE A 18 -0.72 9.02 15.76
CA PHE A 18 -0.74 7.69 16.40
C PHE A 18 -0.44 6.59 15.40
N LEU A 19 -1.02 6.66 14.19
CA LEU A 19 -0.74 5.69 13.14
C LEU A 19 0.73 5.74 12.72
N ASN A 20 1.27 6.94 12.56
CA ASN A 20 2.68 7.20 12.33
C ASN A 20 3.59 6.58 13.40
N ALA A 21 3.29 6.78 14.69
CA ALA A 21 4.04 6.21 15.80
C ALA A 21 3.98 4.67 15.84
N ILE A 22 2.82 4.08 15.53
CA ILE A 22 2.67 2.62 15.44
C ILE A 22 3.54 2.07 14.30
N LEU A 23 3.48 2.70 13.12
CA LEU A 23 4.27 2.29 11.96
C LEU A 23 5.77 2.51 12.18
N TYR A 24 6.16 3.54 12.94
CA TYR A 24 7.53 3.75 13.39
C TYR A 24 7.98 2.65 14.36
N GLY A 25 7.11 2.21 15.27
CA GLY A 25 7.36 1.03 16.12
C GLY A 25 7.62 -0.23 15.29
N VAL A 26 6.80 -0.48 14.26
CA VAL A 26 7.01 -1.59 13.31
C VAL A 26 8.35 -1.45 12.58
N PHE A 27 8.71 -0.23 12.16
CA PHE A 27 9.99 0.06 11.51
C PHE A 27 11.19 -0.27 12.42
N LEU A 28 11.14 0.12 13.70
CA LEU A 28 12.17 -0.23 14.69
C LEU A 28 12.28 -1.75 14.91
N MET A 29 11.14 -2.45 14.97
CA MET A 29 11.12 -3.91 15.10
C MET A 29 11.73 -4.61 13.88
N GLN A 30 11.53 -4.07 12.68
CA GLN A 30 12.13 -4.57 11.44
C GLN A 30 13.65 -4.30 11.36
N HIS A 31 14.14 -3.24 12.01
CA HIS A 31 15.57 -2.91 12.09
C HIS A 31 16.34 -3.79 13.09
N GLY A 32 15.70 -4.19 14.20
CA GLY A 32 16.32 -5.00 15.27
C GLY A 32 17.02 -6.30 14.81
N PRO A 33 16.43 -7.10 13.89
CA PRO A 33 17.07 -8.27 13.30
C PRO A 33 18.32 -7.96 12.48
N LEU A 34 18.40 -6.80 11.81
CA LEU A 34 19.54 -6.39 10.98
C LEU A 34 20.78 -6.10 11.83
N ALA A 35 20.60 -5.43 12.97
CA ALA A 35 21.66 -5.11 13.93
C ALA A 35 22.19 -6.34 14.70
N ARG A 36 21.36 -7.38 14.86
CA ARG A 36 21.73 -8.61 15.57
C ARG A 36 22.46 -9.62 14.67
N HIS A 37 22.29 -9.53 13.35
CA HIS A 37 22.87 -10.49 12.39
C HIS A 37 24.19 -10.02 11.74
N SER A 38 24.66 -8.80 12.03
CA SER A 38 25.92 -8.25 11.50
C SER A 38 27.19 -8.84 12.11
N ARG A 39 27.10 -9.83 13.01
CA ARG A 39 28.28 -10.41 13.69
C ARG A 39 28.94 -11.59 12.95
N ILE A 40 28.39 -12.13 11.86
CA ILE A 40 28.97 -13.31 11.20
C ILE A 40 28.82 -13.24 9.67
N ILE A 41 29.31 -12.18 9.03
CA ILE A 41 29.43 -12.13 7.57
C ILE A 41 30.78 -11.49 7.19
N SER A 42 31.53 -12.20 6.36
CA SER A 42 32.91 -11.87 5.98
C SER A 42 33.01 -10.50 5.27
N LEU A 43 34.13 -9.80 5.49
CA LEU A 43 34.41 -8.43 5.03
C LEU A 43 34.27 -8.23 3.50
N ALA A 44 34.33 -9.29 2.69
CA ALA A 44 34.15 -9.23 1.24
C ALA A 44 32.66 -9.15 0.83
N GLU A 45 31.76 -9.75 1.60
CA GLU A 45 30.30 -9.75 1.34
C GLU A 45 29.62 -8.49 1.90
N VAL A 46 30.28 -7.85 2.88
CA VAL A 46 29.95 -6.52 3.40
C VAL A 46 30.09 -5.44 2.33
N ILE A 47 31.03 -5.54 1.38
CA ILE A 47 31.29 -4.48 0.38
C ILE A 47 30.15 -4.35 -0.66
N LEU A 48 29.44 -5.43 -1.00
CA LEU A 48 28.18 -5.38 -1.78
C LEU A 48 26.94 -5.09 -0.92
N SER A 49 27.08 -5.19 0.40
CA SER A 49 26.06 -4.94 1.43
C SER A 49 26.16 -3.54 2.10
N GLN A 50 27.22 -2.76 1.84
CA GLN A 50 27.43 -1.46 2.50
C GLN A 50 26.47 -0.36 2.02
N GLN A 51 25.94 -0.45 0.79
CA GLN A 51 24.92 0.51 0.31
C GLN A 51 23.57 0.35 1.02
N ASP A 52 23.20 -0.89 1.38
CA ASP A 52 21.91 -1.19 2.02
C ASP A 52 21.94 -0.83 3.52
N ALA A 53 23.08 -1.02 4.20
CA ALA A 53 23.19 -0.71 5.63
C ALA A 53 23.26 0.80 5.92
N LEU A 54 24.01 1.56 5.10
CA LEU A 54 24.16 3.00 5.28
C LEU A 54 22.87 3.75 4.90
N SER A 55 22.16 3.29 3.87
CA SER A 55 20.83 3.81 3.52
C SER A 55 19.79 3.48 4.60
N VAL A 56 19.83 2.30 5.21
CA VAL A 56 18.92 1.93 6.31
C VAL A 56 19.18 2.75 7.58
N LEU A 57 20.44 2.98 7.96
CA LEU A 57 20.78 3.84 9.09
C LEU A 57 20.38 5.30 8.83
N PHE A 58 20.61 5.78 7.62
CA PHE A 58 20.18 7.12 7.21
C PHE A 58 18.66 7.27 7.24
N LEU A 59 17.91 6.26 6.75
CA LEU A 59 16.44 6.22 6.85
C LEU A 59 15.97 6.18 8.31
N LEU A 60 16.66 5.46 9.20
CA LEU A 60 16.32 5.47 10.62
C LEU A 60 16.42 6.89 11.22
N ILE A 61 17.48 7.63 10.88
CA ILE A 61 17.64 9.02 11.33
C ILE A 61 16.52 9.89 10.78
N LEU A 62 16.25 9.82 9.46
CA LEU A 62 15.18 10.59 8.83
C LEU A 62 13.80 10.27 9.41
N GLU A 63 13.50 9.00 9.67
CA GLU A 63 12.22 8.57 10.24
C GLU A 63 12.05 8.99 11.70
N THR A 64 13.15 8.98 12.46
CA THR A 64 13.16 9.50 13.83
C THR A 64 12.87 11.00 13.84
N ILE A 65 13.51 11.76 12.94
CA ILE A 65 13.30 13.20 12.79
C ILE A 65 11.85 13.47 12.35
N ASN A 66 11.34 12.79 11.32
CA ASN A 66 9.97 12.94 10.84
C ASN A 66 8.96 12.69 11.96
N THR A 67 9.12 11.59 12.71
CA THR A 67 8.23 11.27 13.84
C THR A 67 8.26 12.37 14.91
N GLY A 68 9.44 12.91 15.24
CA GLY A 68 9.57 14.04 16.17
C GLY A 68 8.89 15.32 15.67
N LEU A 69 9.00 15.62 14.38
CA LEU A 69 8.32 16.76 13.73
C LEU A 69 6.80 16.60 13.78
N ASP A 70 6.27 15.40 13.48
CA ASP A 70 4.83 15.11 13.51
C ASP A 70 4.22 15.31 14.91
N PHE A 71 4.95 14.86 15.96
CA PHE A 71 4.55 15.15 17.34
C PHE A 71 4.62 16.64 17.65
N GLY A 72 5.63 17.36 17.15
CA GLY A 72 5.76 18.81 17.30
C GLY A 72 4.60 19.59 16.68
N ILE A 73 4.15 19.19 15.49
CA ILE A 73 3.00 19.78 14.78
C ILE A 73 1.73 19.72 15.62
N ILE A 74 1.56 18.66 16.42
CA ILE A 74 0.37 18.44 17.25
C ILE A 74 0.53 19.05 18.65
N TRP A 75 1.75 19.04 19.19
CA TRP A 75 2.02 19.49 20.55
C TRP A 75 1.65 20.96 20.77
N GLU A 76 2.07 21.85 19.87
CA GLU A 76 1.82 23.29 19.99
C GLU A 76 0.32 23.66 20.04
N PRO A 77 -0.54 23.23 19.08
CA PRO A 77 -1.96 23.58 19.10
C PRO A 77 -2.76 22.87 20.21
N LEU A 78 -2.35 21.69 20.67
CA LEU A 78 -3.09 20.94 21.70
C LEU A 78 -2.65 21.29 23.12
N ILE A 79 -1.40 21.66 23.34
CA ILE A 79 -0.82 21.87 24.68
C ILE A 79 -0.50 23.35 24.92
N GLU A 80 0.28 23.97 24.04
CA GLU A 80 0.80 25.34 24.27
C GLU A 80 -0.25 26.43 24.04
N THR A 81 -1.05 26.28 22.99
CA THR A 81 -2.12 27.23 22.63
C THR A 81 -3.52 26.68 22.93
N PHE A 82 -3.62 25.79 23.92
CA PHE A 82 -4.88 25.18 24.31
C PHE A 82 -5.91 26.24 24.74
N GLY A 83 -7.04 26.30 24.02
CA GLY A 83 -8.13 27.22 24.33
C GLY A 83 -8.03 28.59 23.65
N ASP A 84 -6.97 28.89 22.91
CA ASP A 84 -6.89 30.10 22.10
C ASP A 84 -7.64 29.94 20.76
N SER A 85 -8.61 30.82 20.52
CA SER A 85 -9.37 30.89 19.26
C SER A 85 -8.51 31.18 18.04
N ARG A 86 -7.31 31.75 18.22
CA ARG A 86 -6.37 32.06 17.12
C ARG A 86 -5.82 30.80 16.45
N ALA A 87 -5.65 29.70 17.20
CA ALA A 87 -5.18 28.42 16.66
C ALA A 87 -6.16 27.79 15.65
N LEU A 88 -7.43 28.21 15.64
CA LEU A 88 -8.46 27.73 14.71
C LEU A 88 -8.50 28.53 13.39
N GLN A 89 -7.93 29.74 13.36
CA GLN A 89 -8.03 30.67 12.21
C GLN A 89 -6.69 30.98 11.55
N VAL A 90 -5.60 30.91 12.31
CA VAL A 90 -4.25 31.22 11.85
C VAL A 90 -3.36 30.09 12.33
N GLN A 91 -2.52 29.57 11.43
CA GLN A 91 -1.53 28.58 11.83
C GLN A 91 -0.49 29.26 12.73
N PRO A 92 -0.25 28.78 13.95
CA PRO A 92 0.79 29.35 14.81
C PRO A 92 2.14 29.38 14.10
N ILE A 93 2.87 30.50 14.23
CA ILE A 93 4.08 30.78 13.43
C ILE A 93 5.14 29.67 13.58
N PRO A 94 5.45 29.14 14.78
CA PRO A 94 6.34 27.98 14.91
C PRO A 94 5.76 26.72 14.23
N SER A 95 4.51 26.35 14.48
CA SER A 95 3.87 25.17 13.87
C SER A 95 3.79 25.23 12.34
N SER A 96 3.70 26.42 11.73
CA SER A 96 3.70 26.58 10.27
C SER A 96 5.01 26.15 9.63
N GLN A 97 6.13 26.42 10.31
CA GLN A 97 7.45 26.02 9.85
C GLN A 97 7.68 24.51 10.04
N VAL A 98 7.19 23.96 11.14
CA VAL A 98 7.26 22.51 11.40
C VAL A 98 6.36 21.75 10.42
N LEU A 99 5.13 22.22 10.14
CA LEU A 99 4.24 21.61 9.15
C LEU A 99 4.83 21.65 7.74
N ALA A 100 5.45 22.76 7.34
CA ALA A 100 6.10 22.87 6.04
C ALA A 100 7.25 21.85 5.85
N SER A 101 7.84 21.39 6.95
CA SER A 101 8.94 20.42 6.92
C SER A 101 8.51 18.97 6.66
N ASP A 102 7.22 18.63 6.88
CA ASP A 102 6.72 17.27 6.68
C ASP A 102 6.70 16.85 5.18
N PRO A 103 6.18 17.65 4.23
CA PRO A 103 6.20 17.30 2.82
C PRO A 103 7.60 17.03 2.26
N ILE A 104 8.57 17.87 2.62
CA ILE A 104 9.97 17.69 2.17
C ILE A 104 10.61 16.46 2.80
N MET A 105 10.32 16.16 4.06
CA MET A 105 10.84 14.96 4.73
C MET A 105 10.27 13.69 4.10
N THR A 106 8.94 13.62 3.93
CA THR A 106 8.26 12.49 3.29
C THR A 106 8.73 12.29 1.85
N ALA A 107 8.96 13.36 1.08
CA ALA A 107 9.48 13.27 -0.27
C ALA A 107 10.95 12.83 -0.36
N ILE A 108 11.80 13.24 0.59
CA ILE A 108 13.19 12.74 0.66
C ILE A 108 13.18 11.25 0.92
N ILE A 109 12.40 10.79 1.92
CA ILE A 109 12.27 9.38 2.28
C ILE A 109 11.73 8.57 1.09
N SER A 110 10.63 9.02 0.46
CA SER A 110 10.04 8.32 -0.68
C SER A 110 10.99 8.27 -1.88
N THR A 111 11.74 9.34 -2.16
CA THR A 111 12.70 9.39 -3.27
C THR A 111 13.83 8.39 -3.06
N ILE A 112 14.37 8.29 -1.84
CA ILE A 112 15.42 7.30 -1.52
C ILE A 112 14.90 5.88 -1.78
N VAL A 113 13.70 5.58 -1.29
CA VAL A 113 13.04 4.27 -1.46
C VAL A 113 12.76 3.98 -2.94
N GLN A 114 12.22 4.95 -3.68
CA GLN A 114 11.90 4.81 -5.10
C GLN A 114 13.16 4.62 -5.95
N VAL A 115 14.25 5.36 -5.69
CA VAL A 115 15.54 5.17 -6.37
C VAL A 115 16.12 3.79 -6.09
N PHE A 116 16.02 3.30 -4.85
CA PHE A 116 16.44 1.93 -4.51
C PHE A 116 15.69 0.89 -5.35
N PHE A 117 14.36 0.99 -5.43
CA PHE A 117 13.55 0.08 -6.25
C PHE A 117 13.78 0.29 -7.76
N ALA A 118 14.09 1.50 -8.21
CA ALA A 118 14.44 1.80 -9.60
C ALA A 118 15.73 1.06 -10.01
N LEU A 119 16.77 1.13 -9.18
CA LEU A 119 18.03 0.42 -9.38
C LEU A 119 17.83 -1.09 -9.38
N ARG A 120 16.99 -1.61 -8.46
CA ARG A 120 16.61 -3.03 -8.44
C ARG A 120 15.93 -3.45 -9.75
N THR A 121 14.98 -2.65 -10.21
CA THR A 121 14.24 -2.89 -11.46
C THR A 121 15.17 -2.85 -12.68
N TYR A 122 16.13 -1.93 -12.70
CA TYR A 122 17.16 -1.86 -13.74
C TYR A 122 18.05 -3.09 -13.76
N ARG A 123 18.48 -3.60 -12.59
CA ARG A 123 19.32 -4.81 -12.52
C ARG A 123 18.61 -6.04 -13.11
N MET A 124 17.30 -6.16 -12.91
CA MET A 124 16.49 -7.27 -13.41
C MET A 124 16.08 -7.12 -14.88
N THR A 125 15.67 -5.91 -15.30
CA THR A 125 15.13 -5.66 -16.65
C THR A 125 16.21 -5.27 -17.66
N LYS A 126 17.35 -4.74 -17.20
CA LYS A 126 18.43 -4.11 -18.00
C LYS A 126 17.98 -2.93 -18.89
N SER A 127 16.73 -2.48 -18.76
CA SER A 127 16.17 -1.38 -19.53
C SER A 127 16.53 -0.03 -18.91
N LYS A 128 17.35 0.76 -19.62
CA LYS A 128 17.70 2.14 -19.24
C LYS A 128 16.52 3.10 -19.35
N VAL A 129 15.60 2.85 -20.27
CA VAL A 129 14.38 3.66 -20.45
C VAL A 129 13.54 3.62 -19.19
N LEU A 130 13.31 2.42 -18.65
CA LEU A 130 12.51 2.22 -17.46
C LEU A 130 13.14 2.88 -16.22
N LEU A 131 14.47 2.76 -16.07
CA LEU A 131 15.21 3.46 -15.02
C LEU A 131 15.01 4.99 -15.12
N SER A 132 15.16 5.54 -16.33
CA SER A 132 14.98 6.97 -16.56
C SER A 132 13.55 7.44 -16.28
N THR A 133 12.53 6.65 -16.64
CA THR A 133 11.13 6.97 -16.35
C THR A 133 10.87 7.01 -14.86
N ILE A 134 11.35 6.02 -14.10
CA ILE A 134 11.15 5.96 -12.64
C ILE A 134 11.88 7.13 -11.96
N CYS A 135 13.13 7.41 -12.33
CA CYS A 135 13.87 8.55 -11.78
C CYS A 135 13.21 9.90 -12.12
N ALA A 136 12.65 10.05 -13.33
CA ALA A 136 11.93 11.27 -13.72
C ALA A 136 10.64 11.46 -12.91
N LEU A 137 9.89 10.39 -12.64
CA LEU A 137 8.69 10.43 -11.79
C LEU A 137 9.05 10.76 -10.34
N ALA A 138 10.10 10.14 -9.79
CA ALA A 138 10.59 10.45 -8.45
C ALA A 138 11.09 11.91 -8.33
N PHE A 139 11.77 12.42 -9.35
CA PHE A 139 12.20 13.82 -9.40
C PHE A 139 11.01 14.79 -9.50
N CYS A 140 10.01 14.47 -10.32
CA CYS A 140 8.77 15.24 -10.42
C CYS A 140 8.02 15.29 -9.07
N SER A 141 7.97 14.15 -8.39
CA SER A 141 7.44 14.00 -7.03
C SER A 141 8.17 14.93 -6.04
N LEU A 142 9.50 14.91 -6.02
CA LEU A 142 10.33 15.76 -5.17
C LEU A 142 10.13 17.26 -5.45
N VAL A 143 10.06 17.67 -6.71
CA VAL A 143 9.79 19.07 -7.09
C VAL A 143 8.41 19.51 -6.60
N GLY A 144 7.40 18.66 -6.72
CA GLY A 144 6.06 18.91 -6.16
C GLY A 144 6.09 19.11 -4.65
N ALA A 145 6.87 18.32 -3.93
CA ALA A 145 7.01 18.45 -2.48
C ALA A 145 7.75 19.73 -2.06
N VAL A 146 8.89 20.05 -2.70
CA VAL A 146 9.66 21.27 -2.40
C VAL A 146 8.83 22.52 -2.66
N THR A 147 8.11 22.55 -3.78
CA THR A 147 7.20 23.67 -4.08
C THR A 147 6.08 23.75 -3.05
N SER A 148 5.49 22.62 -2.65
CA SER A 148 4.48 22.58 -1.58
C SER A 148 5.01 23.12 -0.25
N THR A 149 6.20 22.70 0.17
CA THR A 149 6.89 23.21 1.38
C THR A 149 7.09 24.72 1.32
N ALA A 150 7.58 25.25 0.19
CA ALA A 150 7.79 26.69 0.03
C ALA A 150 6.48 27.49 0.15
N PHE A 151 5.38 26.98 -0.41
CA PHE A 151 4.07 27.61 -0.31
C PHE A 151 3.49 27.56 1.11
N ILE A 152 3.65 26.43 1.83
CA ILE A 152 3.20 26.28 3.22
C ILE A 152 4.01 27.20 4.14
N ALA A 153 5.33 27.27 3.97
CA ALA A 153 6.22 28.08 4.80
C ALA A 153 5.99 29.60 4.64
N THR A 154 5.51 30.05 3.49
CA THR A 154 5.29 31.49 3.19
C THR A 154 3.87 31.97 3.50
N SER A 155 2.93 31.05 3.75
CA SER A 155 1.51 31.38 3.91
C SER A 155 1.04 31.17 5.35
N LEU A 156 0.81 32.27 6.08
CA LEU A 156 0.37 32.21 7.48
C LEU A 156 -1.15 32.01 7.67
N ARG A 157 -1.94 32.04 6.58
CA ARG A 157 -3.41 32.00 6.62
C ARG A 157 -3.97 30.84 5.80
N TRP A 158 -4.95 30.14 6.35
CA TRP A 158 -5.74 29.09 5.70
C TRP A 158 -6.58 29.58 4.49
N ASP A 159 -6.50 30.85 4.09
CA ASP A 159 -7.42 31.44 3.09
C ASP A 159 -6.94 31.30 1.63
N HIS A 160 -5.73 30.79 1.36
CA HIS A 160 -5.12 30.69 0.01
C HIS A 160 -5.09 29.27 -0.58
N PHE A 161 -5.97 28.37 -0.11
CA PHE A 161 -6.06 26.97 -0.56
C PHE A 161 -6.11 26.67 -2.07
N PRO A 162 -6.63 27.55 -2.96
CA PRO A 162 -6.66 27.26 -4.39
C PRO A 162 -5.27 27.14 -5.05
N VAL A 163 -4.24 27.81 -4.51
CA VAL A 163 -2.88 27.83 -5.10
C VAL A 163 -2.05 26.60 -4.70
N TYR A 164 -2.33 25.96 -3.55
CA TYR A 164 -1.60 24.77 -3.07
C TYR A 164 -1.91 23.49 -3.84
N ARG A 165 -3.00 23.47 -4.62
CA ARG A 165 -3.53 22.24 -5.23
C ARG A 165 -2.55 21.61 -6.22
N GLY A 166 -1.93 22.42 -7.07
CA GLY A 166 -1.04 21.93 -8.13
C GLY A 166 0.17 21.18 -7.59
N PRO A 167 0.99 21.81 -6.72
CA PRO A 167 2.18 21.20 -6.14
C PRO A 167 1.93 19.87 -5.41
N ILE A 168 0.95 19.83 -4.50
CA ILE A 168 0.66 18.65 -3.68
C ILE A 168 0.13 17.50 -4.54
N LEU A 169 -0.78 17.78 -5.49
CA LEU A 169 -1.28 16.74 -6.40
C LEU A 169 -0.20 16.22 -7.33
N THR A 170 0.68 17.10 -7.81
CA THR A 170 1.81 16.69 -8.65
C THR A 170 2.73 15.76 -7.87
N TRP A 171 3.02 16.10 -6.61
CA TRP A 171 3.80 15.26 -5.71
C TRP A 171 3.18 13.87 -5.54
N LEU A 172 1.94 13.81 -5.05
CA LEU A 172 1.27 12.55 -4.69
C LEU A 172 0.96 11.67 -5.91
N LEU A 173 0.48 12.25 -7.01
CA LEU A 173 0.18 11.50 -8.22
C LEU A 173 1.45 10.98 -8.91
N ALA A 174 2.52 11.79 -8.96
CA ALA A 174 3.80 11.32 -9.49
C ALA A 174 4.37 10.18 -8.65
N SER A 175 4.26 10.26 -7.31
CA SER A 175 4.70 9.19 -6.40
C SER A 175 3.88 7.91 -6.58
N ALA A 176 2.56 8.00 -6.65
CA ALA A 176 1.68 6.85 -6.89
C ALA A 176 1.95 6.19 -8.26
N LEU A 177 2.13 7.00 -9.32
CA LEU A 177 2.48 6.47 -10.64
C LEU A 177 3.86 5.80 -10.64
N CYS A 178 4.84 6.38 -9.93
CA CYS A 178 6.17 5.81 -9.75
C CYS A 178 6.08 4.40 -9.13
N ASP A 179 5.32 4.26 -8.04
CA ASP A 179 5.15 3.00 -7.31
C ASP A 179 4.46 1.92 -8.15
N ILE A 180 3.44 2.30 -8.92
CA ILE A 180 2.74 1.40 -9.84
C ILE A 180 3.68 0.90 -10.94
N VAL A 181 4.46 1.81 -11.55
CA VAL A 181 5.43 1.47 -12.59
C VAL A 181 6.50 0.53 -12.04
N ILE A 182 7.07 0.83 -10.86
CA ILE A 182 8.03 -0.04 -10.16
C ILE A 182 7.42 -1.43 -9.93
N SER A 183 6.22 -1.50 -9.36
CA SER A 183 5.58 -2.75 -8.97
C SER A 183 5.30 -3.64 -10.18
N ILE A 184 4.67 -3.09 -11.23
CA ILE A 184 4.36 -3.83 -12.47
C ILE A 184 5.64 -4.32 -13.14
N SER A 185 6.64 -3.44 -13.23
CA SER A 185 7.89 -3.76 -13.91
C SER A 185 8.67 -4.86 -13.19
N LEU A 186 8.78 -4.76 -11.87
CA LEU A 186 9.51 -5.73 -11.06
C LEU A 186 8.80 -7.09 -11.07
N VAL A 187 7.46 -7.12 -10.95
CA VAL A 187 6.68 -8.36 -11.06
C VAL A 187 6.83 -8.99 -12.45
N GLY A 188 6.74 -8.18 -13.51
CA GLY A 188 6.91 -8.66 -14.88
C GLY A 188 8.31 -9.24 -15.13
N ALA A 189 9.36 -8.58 -14.63
CA ALA A 189 10.73 -9.06 -14.74
C ALA A 189 10.95 -10.36 -13.96
N LEU A 190 10.43 -10.46 -12.73
CA LEU A 190 10.52 -11.66 -11.90
C LEU A 190 9.75 -12.84 -12.51
N TYR A 191 8.58 -12.59 -13.08
CA TYR A 191 7.78 -13.62 -13.73
C TYR A 191 8.50 -14.20 -14.96
N LYS A 192 9.14 -13.34 -15.77
CA LYS A 192 9.96 -13.76 -16.91
C LYS A 192 11.21 -14.54 -16.49
N GLY A 193 11.72 -14.31 -15.28
CA GLY A 193 12.88 -15.00 -14.72
C GLY A 193 12.59 -16.42 -14.19
N LYS A 194 11.35 -16.92 -14.29
CA LYS A 194 11.01 -18.30 -13.88
C LYS A 194 11.68 -19.32 -14.80
N GLY A 195 12.32 -20.31 -14.19
CA GLY A 195 13.04 -21.39 -14.89
C GLY A 195 12.42 -22.77 -14.62
N SER A 196 13.19 -23.83 -14.89
CA SER A 196 12.72 -25.21 -14.73
C SER A 196 12.77 -25.72 -13.27
N PHE A 197 13.55 -25.07 -12.40
CA PHE A 197 13.71 -25.50 -11.00
C PHE A 197 12.58 -24.99 -10.11
N LYS A 198 11.85 -25.94 -9.50
CA LYS A 198 10.67 -25.64 -8.67
C LYS A 198 10.99 -24.88 -7.38
N SER A 199 12.13 -25.17 -6.75
CA SER A 199 12.62 -24.45 -5.56
C SER A 199 12.81 -22.95 -5.86
N THR A 200 13.47 -22.64 -6.97
CA THR A 200 13.67 -21.26 -7.45
C THR A 200 12.33 -20.57 -7.77
N ASN A 201 11.41 -21.28 -8.42
CA ASN A 201 10.10 -20.72 -8.78
C ASN A 201 9.22 -20.42 -7.55
N SER A 202 9.29 -21.25 -6.51
CA SER A 202 8.59 -21.00 -5.23
C SER A 202 9.11 -19.73 -4.55
N LEU A 203 10.43 -19.54 -4.53
CA LEU A 203 11.04 -18.31 -4.03
C LEU A 203 10.63 -17.10 -4.86
N ILE A 204 10.65 -17.20 -6.20
CA ILE A 204 10.20 -16.12 -7.10
C ILE A 204 8.74 -15.74 -6.81
N ASN A 205 7.85 -16.71 -6.58
CA ASN A 205 6.45 -16.43 -6.24
C ASN A 205 6.32 -15.66 -4.92
N LYS A 206 7.10 -16.01 -3.89
CA LYS A 206 7.13 -15.28 -2.62
C LYS A 206 7.64 -13.84 -2.82
N ILE A 207 8.68 -13.64 -3.63
CA ILE A 207 9.20 -12.30 -3.97
C ILE A 207 8.13 -11.48 -4.70
N ILE A 208 7.42 -12.08 -5.66
CA ILE A 208 6.34 -11.41 -6.40
C ILE A 208 5.23 -11.00 -5.45
N LEU A 209 4.76 -11.91 -4.58
CA LEU A 209 3.71 -11.61 -3.60
C LEU A 209 4.10 -10.47 -2.67
N LEU A 210 5.32 -10.52 -2.12
CA LEU A 210 5.83 -9.46 -1.25
C LEU A 210 5.89 -8.12 -2.01
N THR A 211 6.38 -8.11 -3.25
CA THR A 211 6.49 -6.91 -4.08
C THR A 211 5.11 -6.31 -4.40
N VAL A 212 4.13 -7.14 -4.74
CA VAL A 212 2.75 -6.69 -4.99
C VAL A 212 2.16 -6.13 -3.71
N GLN A 213 2.32 -6.82 -2.58
CA GLN A 213 1.79 -6.37 -1.29
C GLN A 213 2.38 -5.02 -0.89
N THR A 214 3.70 -4.87 -0.94
CA THR A 214 4.35 -3.63 -0.49
C THR A 214 4.09 -2.46 -1.44
N GLY A 215 4.10 -2.69 -2.76
CA GLY A 215 3.83 -1.66 -3.76
C GLY A 215 2.36 -1.22 -3.85
N THR A 216 1.42 -2.13 -3.57
CA THR A 216 -0.02 -1.77 -3.49
C THR A 216 -0.31 -0.91 -2.27
N ILE A 217 0.30 -1.20 -1.12
CA ILE A 217 0.11 -0.42 0.11
C ILE A 217 0.55 1.03 -0.09
N THR A 218 1.74 1.29 -0.65
CA THR A 218 2.24 2.66 -0.85
C THR A 218 1.43 3.41 -1.91
N SER A 219 1.06 2.74 -3.01
CA SER A 219 0.22 3.34 -4.06
C SER A 219 -1.17 3.72 -3.55
N VAL A 220 -1.81 2.85 -2.75
CA VAL A 220 -3.13 3.10 -2.16
C VAL A 220 -3.06 4.26 -1.17
N ALA A 221 -2.01 4.32 -0.34
CA ALA A 221 -1.84 5.42 0.60
C ALA A 221 -1.67 6.77 -0.12
N ALA A 222 -0.81 6.84 -1.15
CA ALA A 222 -0.59 8.07 -1.92
C ALA A 222 -1.84 8.53 -2.68
N ILE A 223 -2.61 7.59 -3.25
CA ILE A 223 -3.89 7.89 -3.91
C ILE A 223 -4.94 8.32 -2.86
N GLY A 224 -4.99 7.65 -1.72
CA GLY A 224 -5.90 7.98 -0.61
C GLY A 224 -5.65 9.39 -0.09
N ASP A 225 -4.39 9.76 0.08
CA ASP A 225 -4.00 11.12 0.43
C ASP A 225 -4.42 12.13 -0.64
N ALA A 226 -4.07 11.90 -1.91
CA ALA A 226 -4.43 12.81 -3.00
C ALA A 226 -5.95 13.01 -3.12
N LEU A 227 -6.73 11.94 -2.97
CA LEU A 227 -8.18 12.00 -3.00
C LEU A 227 -8.73 12.76 -1.79
N THR A 228 -8.28 12.43 -0.57
CA THR A 228 -8.74 13.12 0.63
C THR A 228 -8.38 14.59 0.59
N PHE A 229 -7.18 14.96 0.14
CA PHE A 229 -6.78 16.35 -0.09
C PHE A 229 -7.72 17.09 -1.05
N LEU A 230 -8.11 16.47 -2.17
CA LEU A 230 -9.08 17.06 -3.12
C LEU A 230 -10.47 17.29 -2.51
N PHE A 231 -10.95 16.36 -1.69
CA PHE A 231 -12.29 16.43 -1.11
C PHE A 231 -12.37 17.35 0.12
N VAL A 232 -11.31 17.34 0.93
CA VAL A 232 -11.21 18.08 2.20
C VAL A 232 -11.08 19.58 2.00
N LEU A 233 -10.59 20.01 0.83
CA LEU A 233 -10.38 21.41 0.50
C LEU A 233 -11.64 22.29 0.55
N ASN A 234 -12.84 21.69 0.58
CA ASN A 234 -14.10 22.41 0.67
C ASN A 234 -14.78 22.31 2.05
N SER A 235 -14.25 21.51 2.99
CA SER A 235 -14.94 21.15 4.24
C SER A 235 -14.25 21.58 5.54
N HIS A 236 -13.16 22.36 5.50
CA HIS A 236 -12.38 22.80 6.69
C HIS A 236 -11.97 21.64 7.63
N THR A 237 -11.82 20.43 7.08
CA THR A 237 -11.35 19.24 7.81
C THR A 237 -9.87 18.99 7.51
N THR A 238 -9.24 18.05 8.21
CA THR A 238 -7.81 17.72 8.04
C THR A 238 -7.57 16.23 7.81
N ILE A 239 -8.57 15.53 7.25
CA ILE A 239 -8.57 14.07 7.08
C ILE A 239 -7.37 13.54 6.27
N GLN A 240 -6.85 14.36 5.35
CA GLN A 240 -5.65 14.05 4.56
C GLN A 240 -4.42 13.68 5.42
N PHE A 241 -4.24 14.31 6.58
CA PHE A 241 -3.07 14.07 7.44
C PHE A 241 -3.03 12.66 8.05
N ILE A 242 -4.14 11.92 8.03
CA ILE A 242 -4.14 10.49 8.42
C ILE A 242 -3.27 9.69 7.43
N TRP A 243 -3.38 10.00 6.14
CA TRP A 243 -2.62 9.36 5.09
C TRP A 243 -1.21 9.94 4.98
N ASP A 244 -1.10 11.26 4.99
CA ASP A 244 0.16 12.02 4.87
C ASP A 244 1.20 11.60 5.93
N PHE A 245 0.84 11.67 7.22
CA PHE A 245 1.75 11.27 8.30
C PHE A 245 2.14 9.78 8.24
N SER A 246 1.35 8.95 7.59
CA SER A 246 1.65 7.52 7.45
C SER A 246 2.53 7.22 6.23
N LEU A 247 2.56 8.10 5.21
CA LEU A 247 3.16 7.84 3.90
C LEU A 247 4.65 7.54 4.00
N SER A 248 5.43 8.37 4.71
CA SER A 248 6.88 8.16 4.92
C SER A 248 7.17 6.76 5.49
N LYS A 249 6.41 6.36 6.52
CA LYS A 249 6.62 5.09 7.23
C LYS A 249 6.22 3.91 6.37
N LEU A 250 5.20 4.04 5.54
CA LEU A 250 4.82 2.99 4.60
C LEU A 250 5.91 2.75 3.55
N TYR A 251 6.57 3.80 3.06
CA TYR A 251 7.74 3.69 2.19
C TYR A 251 8.90 2.96 2.87
N SER A 252 9.28 3.40 4.07
CA SER A 252 10.41 2.80 4.80
C SER A 252 10.13 1.36 5.23
N ASN A 253 8.91 1.04 5.67
CA ASN A 253 8.52 -0.33 6.01
C ASN A 253 8.45 -1.24 4.77
N SER A 254 8.01 -0.73 3.62
CA SER A 254 8.04 -1.46 2.34
C SER A 254 9.46 -1.86 1.93
N LEU A 255 10.41 -0.92 2.08
CA LEU A 255 11.82 -1.16 1.80
C LEU A 255 12.43 -2.18 2.78
N LEU A 256 12.25 -1.99 4.08
CA LEU A 256 12.78 -2.91 5.10
C LEU A 256 12.20 -4.31 4.97
N SER A 257 10.89 -4.43 4.69
CA SER A 257 10.25 -5.72 4.46
C SER A 257 10.90 -6.48 3.30
N THR A 258 11.21 -5.76 2.21
CA THR A 258 11.93 -6.30 1.06
C THR A 258 13.36 -6.75 1.42
N LEU A 259 14.09 -5.95 2.19
CA LEU A 259 15.46 -6.27 2.61
C LEU A 259 15.50 -7.47 3.58
N ASN A 260 14.58 -7.50 4.53
CA ASN A 260 14.47 -8.57 5.52
C ASN A 260 14.16 -9.92 4.87
N ALA A 261 13.27 -9.93 3.88
CA ALA A 261 12.92 -11.14 3.16
C ALA A 261 14.13 -11.74 2.40
N ARG A 262 15.06 -10.90 1.91
CA ARG A 262 16.31 -11.36 1.27
C ARG A 262 17.17 -12.20 2.22
N SER A 263 17.31 -11.78 3.47
CA SER A 263 18.09 -12.52 4.49
C SER A 263 17.44 -13.87 4.84
N GLU A 264 16.10 -13.93 4.80
CA GLU A 264 15.34 -15.15 5.05
C GLU A 264 15.52 -16.14 3.89
N TRP A 265 15.43 -15.66 2.64
CA TRP A 265 15.60 -16.50 1.45
C TRP A 265 17.01 -17.07 1.28
N ASN A 266 18.05 -16.30 1.60
CA ASN A 266 19.42 -16.81 1.59
C ASN A 266 19.60 -17.99 2.57
N ARG A 267 18.93 -17.96 3.73
CA ARG A 267 18.93 -19.08 4.68
C ARG A 267 18.23 -20.31 4.11
N TYR A 268 17.04 -20.14 3.51
CA TYR A 268 16.34 -21.26 2.86
C TYR A 268 17.18 -21.91 1.75
N LEU A 269 17.91 -21.11 0.96
CA LEU A 269 18.79 -21.64 -0.09
C LEU A 269 19.99 -22.40 0.49
N ASN A 270 20.62 -21.90 1.55
CA ASN A 270 21.75 -22.55 2.21
C ASN A 270 21.34 -23.84 2.92
N ASP A 271 20.16 -23.87 3.55
CA ASP A 271 19.61 -25.07 4.18
C ASP A 271 19.25 -26.14 3.13
N ALA A 272 18.65 -25.72 2.01
CA ALA A 272 18.36 -26.61 0.88
C ALA A 272 19.61 -27.27 0.31
N ASN A 273 20.73 -26.53 0.25
CA ASN A 273 22.01 -27.05 -0.24
C ASN A 273 22.71 -27.97 0.78
N SER A 274 22.49 -27.74 2.08
CA SER A 274 23.16 -28.46 3.17
C SER A 274 22.49 -29.78 3.56
N ARG A 275 21.18 -29.93 3.28
CA ARG A 275 20.40 -31.16 3.56
C ARG A 275 19.40 -31.42 2.43
N PRO A 276 19.82 -32.00 1.29
CA PRO A 276 18.92 -32.25 0.16
C PRO A 276 17.75 -33.18 0.54
N ASP A 277 18.00 -34.16 1.41
CA ASP A 277 17.05 -35.22 1.80
C ASP A 277 15.90 -34.72 2.70
N ARG A 278 16.17 -33.78 3.62
CA ARG A 278 15.11 -33.23 4.50
C ARG A 278 14.37 -32.03 3.89
N SER A 279 14.98 -31.39 2.90
CA SER A 279 14.37 -30.25 2.19
C SER A 279 13.29 -30.73 1.22
N PHE A 280 13.48 -31.93 0.66
CA PHE A 280 12.51 -32.56 -0.24
C PHE A 280 11.36 -33.24 0.49
N CYS A 281 11.53 -33.77 1.71
CA CYS A 281 10.43 -34.42 2.43
C CYS A 281 9.26 -33.46 2.77
N HIS A 282 9.53 -32.16 2.95
CA HIS A 282 8.47 -31.15 3.10
C HIS A 282 7.86 -30.67 1.78
N ILE A 283 8.52 -30.93 0.64
CA ILE A 283 8.19 -30.40 -0.69
C ILE A 283 7.61 -31.47 -1.61
N GLU A 284 8.04 -32.73 -1.55
CA GLU A 284 7.36 -33.87 -2.19
C GLU A 284 5.96 -34.06 -1.60
N GLY A 285 5.80 -33.89 -0.28
CA GLY A 285 4.48 -33.80 0.33
C GLY A 285 3.65 -32.60 -0.15
N LEU A 286 4.26 -31.55 -0.72
CA LEU A 286 3.60 -30.36 -1.26
C LEU A 286 3.36 -30.44 -2.78
N GLU A 287 4.22 -31.19 -3.49
CA GLU A 287 4.13 -31.48 -4.92
C GLU A 287 3.15 -32.61 -5.21
N ASP A 288 3.14 -33.68 -4.41
CA ASP A 288 2.09 -34.69 -4.42
C ASP A 288 0.74 -34.12 -3.96
N TRP A 289 0.76 -33.07 -3.12
CA TRP A 289 -0.41 -32.27 -2.72
C TRP A 289 -0.89 -31.31 -3.82
N MET A 290 -0.02 -30.83 -4.72
CA MET A 290 -0.40 -30.09 -5.92
C MET A 290 -0.79 -31.00 -7.10
N ARG A 291 -0.21 -32.20 -7.20
CA ARG A 291 -0.51 -33.20 -8.26
C ARG A 291 -1.79 -33.98 -8.00
N ASN A 292 -2.17 -34.17 -6.74
CA ASN A 292 -3.32 -34.95 -6.38
C ASN A 292 -4.27 -34.12 -5.48
N PRO A 293 -5.24 -33.40 -6.07
CA PRO A 293 -6.14 -32.51 -5.32
C PRO A 293 -7.06 -33.24 -4.33
N ARG A 294 -6.97 -34.58 -4.24
CA ARG A 294 -7.72 -35.42 -3.29
C ARG A 294 -7.18 -35.35 -1.86
N PHE A 295 -6.00 -34.75 -1.62
CA PHE A 295 -5.34 -34.74 -0.31
C PHE A 295 -5.50 -33.46 0.52
N LEU A 296 -6.08 -32.38 -0.02
CA LEU A 296 -6.65 -31.35 0.87
C LEU A 296 -8.01 -31.82 1.33
N GLY A 297 -8.16 -31.97 2.65
CA GLY A 297 -9.46 -31.75 3.25
C GLY A 297 -10.03 -30.45 2.69
N THR A 298 -11.20 -30.57 2.06
CA THR A 298 -11.99 -29.53 1.39
C THR A 298 -11.89 -28.15 2.04
N HIS A 299 -11.80 -28.10 3.37
CA HIS A 299 -11.60 -26.91 4.20
C HIS A 299 -10.50 -25.92 3.76
N LYS A 300 -9.30 -26.37 3.35
CA LYS A 300 -8.16 -25.45 3.16
C LYS A 300 -8.09 -24.84 1.74
N LEU A 301 -8.67 -25.51 0.74
CA LEU A 301 -8.95 -24.95 -0.59
C LEU A 301 -10.09 -23.93 -0.51
N LEU A 302 -11.10 -24.22 0.30
CA LEU A 302 -12.19 -23.29 0.61
C LEU A 302 -11.65 -22.02 1.26
N GLU A 303 -10.82 -22.08 2.32
CA GLU A 303 -10.23 -20.89 2.95
C GLU A 303 -9.45 -19.99 1.98
N MET A 304 -8.64 -20.56 1.08
CA MET A 304 -7.87 -19.77 0.11
C MET A 304 -8.76 -19.10 -0.97
N SER A 305 -9.91 -19.70 -1.30
CA SER A 305 -10.87 -19.13 -2.26
C SER A 305 -11.71 -17.96 -1.69
N ALA A 306 -11.67 -17.75 -0.36
CA ALA A 306 -12.38 -16.68 0.32
C ALA A 306 -11.69 -15.31 0.19
N TYR A 307 -10.36 -15.26 0.05
CA TYR A 307 -9.59 -14.01 0.02
C TYR A 307 -9.98 -13.06 -1.13
N PRO A 308 -10.19 -13.52 -2.38
CA PRO A 308 -10.65 -12.65 -3.45
C PRO A 308 -12.08 -12.13 -3.23
N ALA A 309 -12.94 -12.91 -2.55
CA ALA A 309 -14.31 -12.49 -2.22
C ALA A 309 -14.32 -11.41 -1.12
N PHE A 310 -13.43 -11.50 -0.11
CA PHE A 310 -13.23 -10.42 0.86
C PHE A 310 -12.75 -9.13 0.17
N LEU A 311 -11.81 -9.24 -0.77
CA LEU A 311 -11.27 -8.10 -1.51
C LEU A 311 -12.34 -7.44 -2.39
N MET A 312 -13.09 -8.22 -3.15
CA MET A 312 -14.17 -7.73 -4.02
C MET A 312 -15.35 -7.18 -3.22
N GLY A 313 -15.67 -7.78 -2.07
CA GLY A 313 -16.67 -7.27 -1.14
C GLY A 313 -16.29 -5.91 -0.55
N GLY A 314 -15.03 -5.76 -0.13
CA GLY A 314 -14.48 -4.48 0.33
C GLY A 314 -14.50 -3.40 -0.75
N LEU A 315 -14.01 -3.72 -1.95
CA LEU A 315 -14.00 -2.80 -3.10
C LEU A 315 -15.42 -2.39 -3.54
N CYS A 316 -16.39 -3.31 -3.53
CA CYS A 316 -17.78 -3.01 -3.88
C CYS A 316 -18.48 -2.16 -2.82
N ALA A 317 -18.24 -2.43 -1.53
CA ALA A 317 -18.79 -1.64 -0.44
C ALA A 317 -18.24 -0.20 -0.48
N ILE A 318 -16.92 -0.04 -0.68
CA ILE A 318 -16.27 1.26 -0.85
C ILE A 318 -16.82 1.97 -2.10
N GLY A 319 -16.96 1.26 -3.23
CA GLY A 319 -17.52 1.79 -4.47
C GLY A 319 -18.98 2.23 -4.34
N GLY A 320 -19.81 1.51 -3.58
CA GLY A 320 -21.21 1.85 -3.29
C GLY A 320 -21.36 3.10 -2.43
N VAL A 321 -20.58 3.16 -1.34
CA VAL A 321 -20.55 4.33 -0.45
C VAL A 321 -20.02 5.55 -1.19
N THR A 322 -18.99 5.39 -2.02
CA THR A 322 -18.43 6.45 -2.86
C THR A 322 -19.42 6.90 -3.93
N GLY A 323 -20.15 5.97 -4.55
CA GLY A 323 -21.20 6.27 -5.54
C GLY A 323 -22.38 7.04 -4.95
N PHE A 324 -22.82 6.67 -3.74
CA PHE A 324 -23.84 7.37 -2.98
C PHE A 324 -23.39 8.76 -2.55
N ALA A 325 -22.16 8.89 -2.04
CA ALA A 325 -21.60 10.18 -1.64
C ALA A 325 -21.55 11.18 -2.81
N ARG A 326 -21.33 10.69 -4.04
CA ARG A 326 -21.24 11.52 -5.26
C ARG A 326 -22.58 11.89 -5.89
N THR A 327 -23.58 11.00 -5.84
CA THR A 327 -24.86 11.19 -6.55
C THR A 327 -26.08 11.32 -5.64
N ARG A 328 -25.93 11.13 -4.32
CA ARG A 328 -27.01 10.97 -3.33
C ARG A 328 -28.08 9.94 -3.73
N SER A 329 -27.77 9.04 -4.68
CA SER A 329 -28.75 8.09 -5.20
C SER A 329 -28.77 6.82 -4.34
N ILE A 330 -29.86 6.64 -3.60
CA ILE A 330 -30.15 5.46 -2.78
C ILE A 330 -29.92 4.14 -3.55
N PRO A 331 -30.27 4.02 -4.85
CA PRO A 331 -30.01 2.79 -5.61
C PRO A 331 -28.53 2.41 -5.75
N SER A 332 -27.61 3.38 -5.80
CA SER A 332 -26.16 3.12 -5.90
C SER A 332 -25.57 2.62 -4.58
N LEU A 333 -26.08 3.16 -3.46
CA LEU A 333 -25.73 2.70 -2.11
C LEU A 333 -26.19 1.25 -1.90
N VAL A 334 -27.46 0.97 -2.23
CA VAL A 334 -28.08 -0.35 -2.09
C VAL A 334 -27.39 -1.38 -2.99
N ALA A 335 -27.01 -1.00 -4.21
CA ALA A 335 -26.30 -1.89 -5.12
C ALA A 335 -24.88 -2.23 -4.61
N GLY A 336 -24.09 -1.24 -4.18
CA GLY A 336 -22.71 -1.50 -3.76
C GLY A 336 -22.59 -2.13 -2.36
N LEU A 337 -23.40 -1.70 -1.38
CA LEU A 337 -23.45 -2.34 -0.07
C LEU A 337 -24.15 -3.71 -0.14
N GLY A 338 -25.18 -3.87 -0.98
CA GLY A 338 -25.87 -5.14 -1.16
C GLY A 338 -24.99 -6.20 -1.80
N VAL A 339 -24.35 -5.88 -2.93
CA VAL A 339 -23.42 -6.81 -3.61
C VAL A 339 -22.15 -7.02 -2.78
N GLY A 340 -21.65 -5.98 -2.10
CA GLY A 340 -20.52 -6.07 -1.18
C GLY A 340 -20.81 -6.99 0.01
N ALA A 341 -21.99 -6.87 0.62
CA ALA A 341 -22.44 -7.77 1.70
C ALA A 341 -22.63 -9.21 1.20
N LEU A 342 -23.12 -9.40 -0.03
CA LEU A 342 -23.22 -10.73 -0.64
C LEU A 342 -21.84 -11.39 -0.82
N TYR A 343 -20.83 -10.63 -1.24
CA TYR A 343 -19.44 -11.10 -1.33
C TYR A 343 -18.83 -11.43 0.03
N LEU A 344 -19.08 -10.59 1.04
CA LEU A 344 -18.59 -10.82 2.40
C LEU A 344 -19.28 -12.02 3.06
N TRP A 345 -20.59 -12.18 2.85
CA TRP A 345 -21.34 -13.36 3.28
C TRP A 345 -20.89 -14.63 2.57
N SER A 346 -20.60 -14.54 1.27
CA SER A 346 -20.04 -15.65 0.49
C SER A 346 -18.64 -16.01 0.98
N ALA A 347 -17.79 -15.03 1.28
CA ALA A 347 -16.46 -15.24 1.82
C ALA A 347 -16.48 -15.90 3.21
N ASP A 348 -17.39 -15.48 4.09
CA ASP A 348 -17.58 -16.09 5.40
C ASP A 348 -18.18 -17.51 5.30
N SER A 349 -19.10 -17.73 4.36
CA SER A 349 -19.73 -19.05 4.09
C SER A 349 -18.74 -20.05 3.48
N ILE A 350 -17.84 -19.57 2.61
CA ILE A 350 -16.71 -20.34 2.07
C ILE A 350 -15.77 -20.74 3.21
N ARG A 351 -15.48 -19.82 4.14
CA ARG A 351 -14.60 -20.08 5.29
C ARG A 351 -15.17 -21.11 6.27
N LYS A 352 -16.49 -21.11 6.44
CA LYS A 352 -17.23 -22.09 7.26
C LYS A 352 -17.45 -23.43 6.56
N GLY A 353 -16.99 -23.59 5.31
CA GLY A 353 -17.05 -24.84 4.56
C GLY A 353 -18.44 -25.21 4.04
N THR A 354 -19.36 -24.24 3.95
CA THR A 354 -20.72 -24.48 3.45
C THR A 354 -20.77 -24.46 1.92
N ALA A 355 -21.47 -25.42 1.31
CA ALA A 355 -21.51 -25.62 -0.15
C ALA A 355 -22.04 -24.38 -0.93
N ASN A 356 -22.91 -23.60 -0.30
CA ASN A 356 -23.60 -22.46 -0.92
C ASN A 356 -22.71 -21.20 -1.05
N GLY A 357 -21.52 -21.18 -0.43
CA GLY A 357 -20.65 -20.00 -0.42
C GLY A 357 -20.03 -19.66 -1.79
N ILE A 358 -19.69 -20.67 -2.58
CA ILE A 358 -19.12 -20.47 -3.93
C ILE A 358 -20.20 -20.03 -4.92
N GLU A 359 -21.41 -20.59 -4.80
CA GLU A 359 -22.58 -20.17 -5.58
C GLU A 359 -22.97 -18.72 -5.28
N GLY A 360 -22.86 -18.30 -4.02
CA GLY A 360 -23.05 -16.90 -3.60
C GLY A 360 -22.03 -15.93 -4.21
N ALA A 361 -20.74 -16.31 -4.26
CA ALA A 361 -19.69 -15.50 -4.86
C ALA A 361 -19.84 -15.38 -6.38
N LEU A 362 -20.25 -16.48 -7.04
CA LEU A 362 -20.56 -16.51 -8.47
C LEU A 362 -21.78 -15.64 -8.80
N GLY A 363 -22.84 -15.74 -7.98
CA GLY A 363 -24.03 -14.89 -8.08
C GLY A 363 -23.72 -13.40 -7.89
N ALA A 364 -22.90 -13.06 -6.89
CA ALA A 364 -22.43 -11.68 -6.66
C ALA A 364 -21.60 -11.15 -7.84
N SER A 365 -20.71 -11.98 -8.42
CA SER A 365 -19.96 -11.66 -9.64
C SER A 365 -20.86 -11.44 -10.85
N ALA A 366 -21.86 -12.29 -11.05
CA ALA A 366 -22.81 -12.17 -12.15
C ALA A 366 -23.68 -10.89 -12.03
N ILE A 367 -24.16 -10.57 -10.83
CA ILE A 367 -24.92 -9.33 -10.57
C ILE A 367 -24.06 -8.09 -10.81
N LEU A 368 -22.80 -8.10 -10.36
CA LEU A 368 -21.86 -7.00 -10.57
C LEU A 368 -21.52 -6.82 -12.06
N PHE A 369 -21.34 -7.91 -12.80
CA PHE A 369 -21.07 -7.90 -14.23
C PHE A 369 -22.27 -7.41 -15.05
N LEU A 370 -23.47 -7.93 -14.78
CA LEU A 370 -24.70 -7.52 -15.47
C LEU A 370 -25.07 -6.06 -15.19
N SER A 371 -24.82 -5.57 -13.98
CA SER A 371 -25.10 -4.17 -13.62
C SER A 371 -24.08 -3.15 -14.15
N SER A 372 -22.87 -3.60 -14.50
CA SER A 372 -21.79 -2.75 -15.02
C SER A 372 -21.73 -2.68 -16.55
N LEU A 373 -22.27 -3.67 -17.25
CA LEU A 373 -22.38 -3.74 -18.72
C LEU A 373 -22.99 -2.48 -19.39
N PRO A 374 -24.10 -1.89 -18.89
CA PRO A 374 -24.69 -0.69 -19.52
C PRO A 374 -23.83 0.57 -19.37
N ARG A 375 -22.86 0.58 -18.43
CA ARG A 375 -22.05 1.76 -18.05
C ARG A 375 -20.60 1.66 -18.51
N ALA A 376 -20.14 0.50 -18.97
CA ALA A 376 -18.78 0.25 -19.46
C ALA A 376 -18.39 1.17 -20.65
N ARG A 377 -19.36 1.64 -21.45
CA ARG A 377 -19.10 2.55 -22.59
C ARG A 377 -19.00 4.03 -22.22
N LYS A 378 -19.27 4.43 -20.97
CA LYS A 378 -19.37 5.85 -20.56
C LYS A 378 -18.13 6.42 -19.87
N GLY A 379 -17.06 5.64 -19.65
CA GLY A 379 -15.80 6.16 -19.12
C GLY A 379 -14.79 5.08 -18.67
N PRO A 380 -13.56 5.49 -18.31
CA PRO A 380 -12.47 4.57 -17.98
C PRO A 380 -12.61 3.87 -16.62
N VAL A 381 -13.29 4.49 -15.65
CA VAL A 381 -13.47 3.92 -14.29
C VAL A 381 -14.50 2.77 -14.24
N PRO A 382 -15.66 2.84 -14.95
CA PRO A 382 -16.54 1.69 -15.09
C PRO A 382 -15.91 0.52 -15.85
N ALA A 383 -15.03 0.81 -16.82
CA ALA A 383 -14.38 -0.20 -17.65
C ALA A 383 -13.44 -1.10 -16.84
N THR A 384 -12.63 -0.52 -15.93
CA THR A 384 -11.74 -1.28 -15.04
C THR A 384 -12.51 -2.19 -14.09
N LEU A 385 -13.66 -1.74 -13.57
CA LEU A 385 -14.58 -2.53 -12.75
C LEU A 385 -15.17 -3.72 -13.52
N THR A 386 -15.57 -3.55 -14.79
CA THR A 386 -16.02 -4.67 -15.62
C THR A 386 -14.90 -5.69 -15.85
N VAL A 387 -13.67 -5.25 -16.08
CA VAL A 387 -12.53 -6.16 -16.34
C VAL A 387 -12.19 -6.96 -15.08
N THR A 388 -12.13 -6.32 -13.92
CA THR A 388 -11.89 -7.02 -12.64
C THR A 388 -13.03 -7.96 -12.29
N ALA A 389 -14.29 -7.56 -12.51
CA ALA A 389 -15.47 -8.42 -12.32
C ALA A 389 -15.46 -9.65 -13.26
N THR A 390 -15.07 -9.47 -14.52
CA THR A 390 -15.00 -10.56 -15.50
C THR A 390 -13.91 -11.56 -15.14
N ALA A 391 -12.74 -11.08 -14.68
CA ALA A 391 -11.66 -11.93 -14.21
C ALA A 391 -12.08 -12.76 -12.98
N SER A 392 -12.78 -12.14 -12.02
CA SER A 392 -13.34 -12.83 -10.85
C SER A 392 -14.39 -13.87 -11.24
N ALA A 393 -15.29 -13.55 -12.18
CA ALA A 393 -16.32 -14.49 -12.64
C ALA A 393 -15.73 -15.73 -13.34
N ILE A 394 -14.68 -15.55 -14.16
CA ILE A 394 -13.98 -16.67 -14.82
C ILE A 394 -13.26 -17.56 -13.79
N TYR A 395 -12.64 -16.94 -12.77
CA TYR A 395 -11.97 -17.67 -11.70
C TYR A 395 -12.95 -18.52 -10.89
N TYR A 396 -14.05 -17.93 -10.42
CA TYR A 396 -15.07 -18.66 -9.64
C TYR A 396 -15.85 -19.67 -10.48
N GLY A 397 -16.09 -19.40 -11.77
CA GLY A 397 -16.75 -20.34 -12.67
C GLY A 397 -15.91 -21.60 -12.93
N ARG A 398 -14.60 -21.46 -13.11
CA ARG A 398 -13.70 -22.62 -13.24
C ARG A 398 -13.61 -23.42 -11.95
N LEU A 399 -13.60 -22.74 -10.81
CA LEU A 399 -13.59 -23.36 -9.49
C LEU A 399 -14.87 -24.16 -9.21
N PHE A 400 -16.03 -23.62 -9.62
CA PHE A 400 -17.32 -24.30 -9.50
C PHE A 400 -17.41 -25.56 -10.37
N LEU A 401 -16.93 -25.50 -11.62
CA LEU A 401 -16.93 -26.66 -12.52
C LEU A 401 -16.03 -27.80 -12.01
N GLN A 402 -14.89 -27.48 -11.39
CA GLN A 402 -13.98 -28.47 -10.80
C GLN A 402 -14.52 -29.16 -9.53
N MET A 403 -15.54 -28.61 -8.88
CA MET A 403 -16.17 -29.24 -7.70
C MET A 403 -17.34 -30.16 -8.05
N ARG A 404 -17.76 -30.18 -9.33
CA ARG A 404 -18.92 -30.95 -9.81
C ARG A 404 -18.53 -32.21 -10.59
N GLU A 405 -17.25 -32.34 -10.96
CA GLU A 405 -16.60 -33.58 -11.40
C GLU A 405 -15.98 -34.30 -10.19
#